data_AF-A0A6S7HBZ6-F1
#
_entry.id   AF-A0A6S7HBZ6-F1
#
_cell.length_a   1.000
_cell.length_b   1.000
_cell.length_c   1.000
_cell.angle_alpha   90.00
_cell.angle_beta   90.00
_cell.angle_gamma   90.00
#
_symmetry.space_group_name_H-M   'P 1'
#
loop_
_entity.id
_entity.type
_entity.pdbx_description
1 polymer ?
#
loop_
_entity_poly.entity_id
_entity_poly.type
_entity_poly.pdbx_seq_one_letter_code
_entity_poly.pdbx_strand_id
1 'polypeptide(L)'
;MNNLELLIKKLEVLDIEINIIGDFNFDVGASPPNAPTKHFLDLCNLYQYHQLIKEPTRITERSSTTIDLFITNNPTMYVKSGVCHIGISDHSLVYAIRKLCVSRKDPRIIRSRQFRDFNANSFRYDLSLAPWHIIEEYENDPNLAWDAWKTIFLKISDIHAPKRSRKIRNKHSPWLTPELKKLMFERDRLKRIASKHDIEHNWSKYRSARNNVNRCIQDAKAAYYHNYFRNSFGDIKNTWKGVNELMGKNSHTNVISSIKVGDCNYTSSSDIRELQENTIAVIPPCGYKPENKQSVIALKMLAWIAERDNIAIRHARNHGEQRIGKYLVDGFNVETNTV
;
A
#
# COMPACT_ATOMS: atom_id res chain seq x y z
N MET A 1 22.74 -14.00 -18.61
CA MET A 1 21.63 -13.98 -19.59
C MET A 1 20.80 -15.26 -19.61
N ASN A 2 21.39 -16.46 -19.49
CA ASN A 2 20.64 -17.74 -19.51
C ASN A 2 19.44 -17.80 -18.52
N ASN A 3 19.56 -17.16 -17.34
CA ASN A 3 18.45 -17.11 -16.38
C ASN A 3 17.28 -16.22 -16.84
N LEU A 4 17.56 -15.14 -17.58
CA LEU A 4 16.53 -14.24 -18.11
C LEU A 4 15.79 -14.88 -19.28
N GLU A 5 16.51 -15.60 -20.14
CA GLU A 5 15.91 -16.38 -21.22
C GLU A 5 15.02 -17.49 -20.67
N LEU A 6 15.49 -18.22 -19.63
CA LEU A 6 14.68 -19.23 -18.95
C LEU A 6 13.43 -18.62 -18.30
N LEU A 7 13.56 -17.41 -17.73
CA LEU A 7 12.42 -16.68 -17.17
C LEU A 7 11.40 -16.34 -18.25
N ILE A 8 11.81 -15.73 -19.36
CA ILE A 8 10.92 -15.38 -20.48
C ILE A 8 10.22 -16.64 -20.98
N LYS A 9 10.96 -17.73 -21.24
CA LYS A 9 10.39 -19.03 -21.66
C LYS A 9 9.32 -19.56 -20.71
N LYS A 10 9.53 -19.42 -19.39
CA LYS A 10 8.53 -19.84 -18.39
C LYS A 10 7.31 -18.93 -18.35
N LEU A 11 7.50 -17.63 -18.57
CA LEU A 11 6.42 -16.66 -18.56
C LEU A 11 5.53 -16.80 -19.80
N GLU A 12 6.11 -17.11 -20.97
CA GLU A 12 5.35 -17.37 -22.20
C GLU A 12 4.35 -18.51 -22.06
N VAL A 13 4.66 -19.55 -21.26
CA VAL A 13 3.74 -20.67 -21.02
C VAL A 13 2.46 -20.24 -20.29
N LEU A 14 2.49 -19.11 -19.58
CA LEU A 14 1.37 -18.67 -18.76
C LEU A 14 0.28 -17.92 -19.54
N ASP A 15 0.55 -17.50 -20.78
CA ASP A 15 -0.39 -16.73 -21.63
C ASP A 15 -1.07 -15.55 -20.90
N ILE A 16 -0.27 -14.76 -20.17
CA ILE A 16 -0.72 -13.59 -19.42
C ILE A 16 -0.01 -12.32 -19.88
N GLU A 17 -0.57 -11.15 -19.51
CA GLU A 17 0.14 -9.88 -19.64
C GLU A 17 1.38 -9.87 -18.74
N ILE A 18 2.54 -9.67 -19.34
CA ILE A 18 3.84 -9.71 -18.67
C ILE A 18 4.47 -8.32 -18.76
N ASN A 19 4.81 -7.78 -17.60
CA ASN A 19 5.49 -6.51 -17.46
C ASN A 19 6.73 -6.71 -16.58
N ILE A 20 7.91 -6.53 -17.16
CA ILE A 20 9.20 -6.70 -16.48
C ILE A 20 9.85 -5.32 -16.37
N ILE A 21 10.12 -4.89 -15.14
CA ILE A 21 10.67 -3.56 -14.85
C ILE A 21 11.83 -3.73 -13.86
N GLY A 22 12.96 -3.07 -14.13
CA GLY A 22 14.08 -3.10 -13.20
C GLY A 22 15.36 -2.53 -13.80
N ASP A 23 16.43 -2.58 -13.01
CA ASP A 23 17.79 -2.27 -13.44
C ASP A 23 18.45 -3.54 -13.97
N PHE A 24 18.71 -3.56 -15.28
CA PHE A 24 19.29 -4.70 -15.99
C PHE A 24 20.80 -4.60 -16.13
N ASN A 25 21.40 -3.44 -15.85
CA ASN A 25 22.83 -3.17 -16.07
C ASN A 25 23.31 -3.47 -17.51
N PHE A 26 22.41 -3.54 -18.50
CA PHE A 26 22.72 -3.61 -19.92
C PHE A 26 22.30 -2.30 -20.58
N ASP A 27 23.26 -1.57 -21.15
CA ASP A 27 22.95 -0.30 -21.82
C ASP A 27 22.33 -0.58 -23.19
N VAL A 28 21.01 -0.38 -23.30
CA VAL A 28 20.28 -0.50 -24.58
C VAL A 28 20.41 0.75 -25.45
N GLY A 29 20.93 1.86 -24.91
CA GLY A 29 21.17 3.09 -25.65
C GLY A 29 22.54 3.14 -26.35
N ALA A 30 23.43 2.18 -26.07
CA ALA A 30 24.77 2.13 -26.64
C ALA A 30 24.74 1.84 -28.16
N SER A 31 25.54 2.60 -28.92
CA SER A 31 25.72 2.41 -30.36
C SER A 31 27.21 2.34 -30.70
N PRO A 32 27.75 1.17 -31.13
CA PRO A 32 27.05 -0.11 -31.30
C PRO A 32 26.72 -0.79 -29.95
N PRO A 33 25.64 -1.60 -29.89
CA PRO A 33 25.31 -2.35 -28.68
C PRO A 33 26.37 -3.43 -28.40
N ASN A 34 26.67 -3.66 -27.13
CA ASN A 34 27.52 -4.77 -26.74
C ASN A 34 26.83 -6.13 -27.01
N ALA A 35 27.62 -7.21 -27.07
CA ALA A 35 27.09 -8.55 -27.33
C ALA A 35 25.90 -8.96 -26.42
N PRO A 36 25.93 -8.71 -25.09
CA PRO A 36 24.80 -9.07 -24.24
C PRO A 36 23.55 -8.23 -24.49
N THR A 37 23.67 -6.91 -24.68
CA THR A 37 22.56 -6.04 -25.08
C THR A 37 21.96 -6.51 -26.39
N LYS A 38 22.80 -6.83 -27.39
CA LYS A 38 22.32 -7.31 -28.70
C LYS A 38 21.51 -8.60 -28.56
N HIS A 39 22.07 -9.60 -27.87
CA HIS A 39 21.37 -10.87 -27.62
C HIS A 39 20.04 -10.67 -26.87
N PHE A 40 20.00 -9.77 -25.89
CA PHE A 40 18.78 -9.44 -25.19
C PHE A 40 17.73 -8.78 -26.10
N LEU A 41 18.12 -7.82 -26.94
CA LEU A 41 17.22 -7.20 -27.92
C LEU A 41 16.70 -8.22 -28.94
N ASP A 42 17.54 -9.15 -29.38
CA ASP A 42 17.16 -10.25 -30.27
C ASP A 42 16.13 -11.18 -29.60
N LEU A 43 16.31 -11.51 -28.30
CA LEU A 43 15.33 -12.26 -27.53
C LEU A 43 14.00 -11.50 -27.39
N CYS A 44 14.04 -10.20 -27.09
CA CYS A 44 12.81 -9.40 -27.02
C CYS A 44 12.06 -9.41 -28.35
N ASN A 45 12.76 -9.27 -29.47
CA ASN A 45 12.16 -9.35 -30.80
C ASN A 45 11.56 -10.73 -31.08
N LEU A 46 12.24 -11.81 -30.71
CA LEU A 46 11.78 -13.19 -30.92
C LEU A 46 10.45 -13.47 -30.20
N TYR A 47 10.33 -13.02 -28.95
CA TYR A 47 9.14 -13.22 -28.11
C TYR A 47 8.16 -12.04 -28.15
N GLN A 48 8.27 -11.12 -29.12
CA GLN A 48 7.38 -9.96 -29.29
C GLN A 48 7.29 -9.03 -28.04
N TYR A 49 8.35 -8.99 -27.23
CA TYR A 49 8.45 -8.02 -26.13
C TYR A 49 8.94 -6.67 -26.61
N HIS A 50 8.35 -5.63 -26.05
CA HIS A 50 8.63 -4.26 -26.38
C HIS A 50 9.25 -3.55 -25.18
N GLN A 51 10.45 -3.00 -25.38
CA GLN A 51 11.12 -2.12 -24.43
C GLN A 51 10.61 -0.68 -24.59
N LEU A 52 9.91 -0.16 -23.57
CA LEU A 52 9.19 1.11 -23.66
C LEU A 52 10.06 2.35 -23.35
N ILE A 53 11.22 2.19 -22.71
CA ILE A 53 12.09 3.31 -22.32
C ILE A 53 13.21 3.47 -23.34
N LYS A 54 13.28 4.68 -23.92
CA LYS A 54 14.23 5.05 -24.97
C LYS A 54 15.19 6.18 -24.56
N GLU A 55 14.92 6.80 -23.41
CA GLU A 55 15.74 7.90 -22.88
C GLU A 55 16.78 7.33 -21.90
N PRO A 56 17.93 8.01 -21.69
CA PRO A 56 18.91 7.62 -20.69
C PRO A 56 18.32 7.65 -19.28
N THR A 57 18.49 6.55 -18.55
CA THR A 57 17.93 6.38 -17.20
C THR A 57 18.97 6.69 -16.14
N ARG A 58 20.26 6.49 -16.43
CA ARG A 58 21.37 6.88 -15.57
C ARG A 58 22.26 7.87 -16.29
N ILE A 59 22.27 9.10 -15.80
CA ILE A 59 23.06 10.20 -16.35
C ILE A 59 24.01 10.70 -15.26
N THR A 60 25.29 10.55 -15.54
CA THR A 60 26.41 11.06 -14.76
C THR A 60 27.17 12.09 -15.59
N GLU A 61 28.17 12.73 -14.98
CA GLU A 61 29.08 13.66 -15.68
C GLU A 61 29.92 12.97 -16.77
N ARG A 62 30.06 11.64 -16.71
CA ARG A 62 30.95 10.87 -17.61
C ARG A 62 30.20 9.91 -18.52
N SER A 63 28.91 9.67 -18.27
CA SER A 63 28.15 8.66 -18.98
C SER A 63 26.66 8.96 -18.97
N SER A 64 26.00 8.53 -20.04
CA SER A 64 24.56 8.59 -20.22
C SER A 64 24.12 7.23 -20.75
N THR A 65 23.44 6.45 -19.90
CA THR A 65 23.14 5.02 -20.17
C THR A 65 21.66 4.72 -19.92
N THR A 66 21.08 3.82 -20.70
CA THR A 66 19.70 3.33 -20.54
C THR A 66 19.76 1.90 -20.00
N ILE A 67 19.73 1.77 -18.67
CA ILE A 67 19.89 0.47 -17.96
C ILE A 67 18.64 0.09 -17.14
N ASP A 68 17.77 1.06 -16.85
CA ASP A 68 16.49 0.82 -16.18
C ASP A 68 15.42 0.59 -17.27
N LEU A 69 14.99 -0.66 -17.42
CA LEU A 69 14.17 -1.07 -18.55
C LEU A 69 12.71 -1.30 -18.14
N PHE A 70 11.81 -1.18 -19.12
CA PHE A 70 10.39 -1.53 -18.99
C PHE A 70 10.04 -2.36 -20.21
N ILE A 71 9.89 -3.66 -20.00
CA ILE A 71 9.65 -4.64 -21.05
C ILE A 71 8.22 -5.16 -20.91
N THR A 72 7.45 -5.17 -21.99
CA THR A 72 6.06 -5.66 -21.99
C THR A 72 5.73 -6.44 -23.26
N ASN A 73 4.91 -7.50 -23.14
CA ASN A 73 4.33 -8.19 -24.29
C ASN A 73 3.05 -7.48 -24.81
N ASN A 74 2.53 -6.48 -24.08
CA ASN A 74 1.33 -5.74 -24.48
C ASN A 74 1.54 -4.21 -24.42
N PRO A 75 2.28 -3.63 -25.38
CA PRO A 75 2.55 -2.19 -25.39
C PRO A 75 1.27 -1.34 -25.53
N THR A 76 0.19 -1.88 -26.11
CA THR A 76 -1.06 -1.14 -26.37
C THR A 76 -1.79 -0.69 -25.11
N MET A 77 -1.52 -1.36 -23.98
CA MET A 77 -2.03 -1.02 -22.66
C MET A 77 -1.39 0.23 -22.07
N TYR A 78 -0.30 0.74 -22.65
CA TYR A 78 0.42 1.91 -22.15
C TYR A 78 0.22 3.11 -23.07
N VAL A 79 -0.23 4.23 -22.49
CA VAL A 79 -0.46 5.50 -23.20
C VAL A 79 0.84 6.27 -23.39
N LYS A 80 1.71 6.22 -22.38
CA LYS A 80 2.96 6.97 -22.35
C LYS A 80 3.97 6.27 -21.46
N SER A 81 5.23 6.32 -21.85
CA SER A 81 6.39 5.94 -21.05
C SER A 81 7.43 7.04 -21.10
N GLY A 82 8.37 7.04 -20.16
CA GLY A 82 9.50 7.97 -20.21
C GLY A 82 10.33 7.98 -18.94
N VAL A 83 11.24 8.97 -18.90
CA VAL A 83 12.17 9.16 -17.79
C VAL A 83 11.94 10.52 -17.14
N CYS A 84 12.00 10.54 -15.81
CA CYS A 84 11.97 11.76 -15.03
C CYS A 84 13.26 11.88 -14.22
N HIS A 85 14.13 12.82 -14.60
CA HIS A 85 15.40 13.06 -13.93
C HIS A 85 15.18 13.70 -12.55
N ILE A 86 15.08 12.86 -11.53
CA ILE A 86 14.96 13.23 -10.12
C ILE A 86 16.35 13.32 -9.49
N GLY A 87 16.57 14.28 -8.58
CA GLY A 87 17.86 14.50 -7.93
C GLY A 87 18.12 13.63 -6.71
N ILE A 88 17.40 12.50 -6.55
CA ILE A 88 17.46 11.62 -5.37
C ILE A 88 18.53 10.53 -5.53
N SER A 89 18.78 10.08 -6.76
CA SER A 89 19.78 9.07 -7.13
C SER A 89 20.51 9.52 -8.40
N ASP A 90 21.59 8.84 -8.76
CA ASP A 90 22.20 8.89 -10.08
C ASP A 90 21.33 8.21 -11.15
N HIS A 91 20.40 7.33 -10.74
CA HIS A 91 19.30 6.83 -11.56
C HIS A 91 18.13 7.81 -11.58
N SER A 92 17.48 7.86 -12.73
CA SER A 92 16.27 8.63 -13.00
C SER A 92 15.04 7.77 -12.79
N LEU A 93 13.91 8.40 -12.49
CA LEU A 93 12.65 7.70 -12.32
C LEU A 93 12.12 7.25 -13.68
N VAL A 94 12.02 5.94 -13.88
CA VAL A 94 11.32 5.35 -15.02
C VAL A 94 9.82 5.29 -14.74
N TYR A 95 9.00 5.69 -15.71
CA TYR A 95 7.55 5.61 -15.59
C TYR A 95 6.87 5.09 -16.86
N ALA A 96 5.71 4.46 -16.67
CA ALA A 96 4.75 4.16 -17.73
C ALA A 96 3.31 4.38 -17.23
N ILE A 97 2.45 4.89 -18.09
CA ILE A 97 1.07 5.23 -17.82
C ILE A 97 0.18 4.16 -18.47
N ARG A 98 -0.34 3.25 -17.65
CA ARG A 98 -1.22 2.15 -18.09
C ARG A 98 -2.68 2.61 -18.19
N LYS A 99 -3.39 2.14 -19.22
CA LYS A 99 -4.85 2.21 -19.34
C LYS A 99 -5.46 1.27 -18.29
N LEU A 100 -6.14 1.84 -17.31
CA LEU A 100 -6.84 1.08 -16.28
C LEU A 100 -8.34 1.33 -16.39
N CYS A 101 -9.11 0.26 -16.59
CA CYS A 101 -10.56 0.27 -16.38
C CYS A 101 -10.84 -0.33 -15.01
N VAL A 102 -10.50 0.40 -13.94
CA VAL A 102 -10.75 -0.05 -12.57
C VAL A 102 -11.50 1.05 -11.84
N SER A 103 -12.64 0.70 -11.24
CA SER A 103 -13.37 1.59 -10.33
C SER A 103 -12.44 2.01 -9.19
N ARG A 104 -12.16 3.31 -9.08
CA ARG A 104 -11.33 3.83 -8.00
C ARG A 104 -12.12 3.67 -6.71
N LYS A 105 -11.50 3.06 -5.69
CA LYS A 105 -12.11 3.02 -4.35
C LYS A 105 -12.41 4.44 -3.90
N ASP A 106 -13.61 4.65 -3.41
CA ASP A 106 -14.01 5.94 -2.88
C ASP A 106 -13.09 6.37 -1.75
N PRO A 107 -12.77 7.67 -1.65
CA PRO A 107 -11.94 8.17 -0.58
C PRO A 107 -12.58 7.86 0.77
N ARG A 108 -11.77 7.44 1.74
CA ARG A 108 -12.26 7.25 3.11
C ARG A 108 -12.65 8.60 3.71
N ILE A 109 -13.94 8.80 3.92
CA ILE A 109 -14.50 9.99 4.58
C ILE A 109 -14.85 9.61 6.01
N ILE A 110 -14.32 10.37 6.99
CA ILE A 110 -14.79 10.30 8.37
C ILE A 110 -15.79 11.43 8.58
N ARG A 111 -16.92 11.11 9.19
CA ARG A 111 -17.88 12.08 9.70
C ARG A 111 -17.71 12.17 11.21
N SER A 112 -17.41 13.35 11.72
CA SER A 112 -17.31 13.59 13.16
C SER A 112 -17.92 14.95 13.51
N ARG A 113 -18.40 15.11 14.74
CA ARG A 113 -18.81 16.42 15.27
C ARG A 113 -17.58 17.30 15.50
N GLN A 114 -17.66 18.57 15.13
CA GLN A 114 -16.59 19.53 15.39
C GLN A 114 -16.83 20.22 16.73
N PHE A 115 -15.95 19.98 17.71
CA PHE A 115 -16.01 20.57 19.05
C PHE A 115 -15.06 21.76 19.26
N ARG A 116 -14.39 22.23 18.20
CA ARG A 116 -13.36 23.28 18.30
C ARG A 116 -13.88 24.55 18.98
N ASP A 117 -15.10 24.94 18.62
CA ASP A 117 -15.75 26.18 19.07
C ASP A 117 -16.97 25.86 19.96
N PHE A 118 -17.01 24.66 20.55
CA PHE A 118 -18.14 24.20 21.35
C PHE A 118 -18.18 24.93 22.70
N ASN A 119 -19.29 25.62 22.97
CA ASN A 119 -19.55 26.25 24.26
C ASN A 119 -20.53 25.40 25.08
N ALA A 120 -20.03 24.80 26.15
CA ALA A 120 -20.83 23.93 27.02
C ALA A 120 -22.01 24.66 27.69
N ASN A 121 -21.86 25.94 28.03
CA ASN A 121 -22.91 26.71 28.69
C ASN A 121 -24.04 27.05 27.72
N SER A 122 -23.71 27.48 26.50
CA SER A 122 -24.71 27.74 25.45
C SER A 122 -25.44 26.47 25.05
N PHE A 123 -24.75 25.34 24.96
CA PHE A 123 -25.38 24.05 24.67
C PHE A 123 -26.38 23.62 25.76
N ARG A 124 -25.99 23.78 27.05
CA ARG A 124 -26.89 23.49 28.18
C ARG A 124 -28.10 24.41 28.22
N TYR A 125 -27.90 25.69 27.91
CA TYR A 125 -28.98 26.66 27.82
C TYR A 125 -30.01 26.27 26.75
N ASP A 126 -29.56 25.97 25.53
CA ASP A 126 -30.47 25.55 24.45
C ASP A 126 -31.15 24.20 24.74
N LEU A 127 -30.47 23.28 25.44
CA LEU A 127 -31.11 22.06 25.93
C LEU A 127 -32.21 22.36 26.96
N SER A 128 -32.04 23.35 27.83
CA SER A 128 -33.05 23.72 28.83
C SER A 128 -34.30 24.35 28.22
N LEU A 129 -34.15 25.01 27.06
CA LEU A 129 -35.26 25.61 26.31
C LEU A 129 -35.96 24.64 25.37
N ALA A 130 -35.46 23.42 25.23
CA ALA A 130 -36.03 22.47 24.29
C ALA A 130 -37.40 21.96 24.76
N PRO A 131 -38.35 21.73 23.84
CA PRO A 131 -39.72 21.31 24.19
C PRO A 131 -39.77 19.81 24.51
N TRP A 132 -39.23 19.41 25.65
CA TRP A 132 -39.16 18.00 26.06
C TRP A 132 -40.53 17.38 26.35
N HIS A 133 -41.54 18.20 26.66
CA HIS A 133 -42.92 17.76 26.90
C HIS A 133 -43.52 16.97 25.72
N ILE A 134 -43.05 17.22 24.49
CA ILE A 134 -43.49 16.47 23.29
C ILE A 134 -43.20 14.97 23.41
N ILE A 135 -42.22 14.57 24.22
CA ILE A 135 -41.88 13.15 24.43
C ILE A 135 -42.95 12.44 25.27
N GLU A 136 -43.56 13.17 26.21
CA GLU A 136 -44.61 12.65 27.11
C GLU A 136 -45.89 12.31 26.32
N GLU A 137 -46.08 12.89 25.13
CA GLU A 137 -47.21 12.57 24.25
C GLU A 137 -47.13 11.14 23.66
N TYR A 138 -45.95 10.50 23.69
CA TYR A 138 -45.70 9.17 23.12
C TYR A 138 -45.61 8.05 24.17
N GLU A 139 -46.28 8.20 25.32
CA GLU A 139 -46.25 7.23 26.44
C GLU A 139 -46.48 5.76 26.03
N ASN A 140 -47.27 5.52 24.99
CA ASN A 140 -47.62 4.17 24.52
C ASN A 140 -46.67 3.60 23.44
N ASP A 141 -45.73 4.40 22.91
CA ASP A 141 -44.76 3.97 21.91
C ASP A 141 -43.34 4.45 22.24
N PRO A 142 -42.54 3.59 22.91
CA PRO A 142 -41.16 3.91 23.27
C PRO A 142 -40.26 4.23 22.07
N ASN A 143 -40.55 3.70 20.87
CA ASN A 143 -39.74 3.98 19.68
C ASN A 143 -39.97 5.42 19.19
N LEU A 144 -41.23 5.86 19.19
CA LEU A 144 -41.58 7.24 18.83
C LEU A 144 -41.06 8.24 19.86
N ALA A 145 -41.17 7.92 21.15
CA ALA A 145 -40.59 8.73 22.23
C ALA A 145 -39.07 8.90 22.07
N TRP A 146 -38.36 7.81 21.74
CA TRP A 146 -36.91 7.84 21.50
C TRP A 146 -36.55 8.68 20.27
N ASP A 147 -37.26 8.51 19.15
CA ASP A 147 -36.97 9.26 17.93
C ASP A 147 -37.26 10.76 18.08
N ALA A 148 -38.32 11.12 18.82
CA ALA A 148 -38.62 12.51 19.17
C ALA A 148 -37.48 13.13 20.00
N TRP A 149 -37.06 12.46 21.09
CA TRP A 149 -35.95 12.90 21.92
C TRP A 149 -34.66 13.06 21.11
N LYS A 150 -34.30 12.03 20.34
CA LYS A 150 -33.10 11.98 19.53
C LYS A 150 -33.08 13.08 18.49
N THR A 151 -34.22 13.39 17.87
CA THR A 151 -34.34 14.46 16.88
C THR A 151 -34.09 15.83 17.52
N ILE A 152 -34.74 16.12 18.64
CA ILE A 152 -34.56 17.37 19.38
C ILE A 152 -33.10 17.53 19.83
N PHE A 153 -32.55 16.49 20.46
CA PHE A 153 -31.16 16.48 20.94
C PHE A 153 -30.15 16.65 19.79
N LEU A 154 -30.31 15.91 18.70
CA LEU A 154 -29.37 16.00 17.57
C LEU A 154 -29.46 17.35 16.86
N LYS A 155 -30.63 17.98 16.79
CA LYS A 155 -30.80 19.33 16.22
C LYS A 155 -30.01 20.36 17.01
N ILE A 156 -30.12 20.34 18.33
CA ILE A 156 -29.35 21.24 19.22
C ILE A 156 -27.86 20.89 19.14
N SER A 157 -27.51 19.61 19.14
CA SER A 157 -26.13 19.14 18.98
C SER A 157 -25.52 19.55 17.63
N ASP A 158 -26.31 19.63 16.55
CA ASP A 158 -25.84 20.07 15.23
C ASP A 158 -25.61 21.59 15.16
N ILE A 159 -26.30 22.39 15.98
CA ILE A 159 -26.04 23.84 16.14
C ILE A 159 -24.69 24.06 16.85
N HIS A 160 -24.49 23.40 17.99
CA HIS A 160 -23.31 23.63 18.85
C HIS A 160 -22.08 22.83 18.45
N ALA A 161 -22.26 21.67 17.82
CA ALA A 161 -21.18 20.77 17.42
C ALA A 161 -21.50 20.12 16.06
N PRO A 162 -21.53 20.90 14.96
CA PRO A 162 -21.97 20.43 13.65
C PRO A 162 -21.14 19.24 13.15
N LYS A 163 -21.81 18.29 12.50
CA LYS A 163 -21.14 17.19 11.80
C LYS A 163 -20.36 17.74 10.62
N ARG A 164 -19.06 17.43 10.57
CA ARG A 164 -18.22 17.71 9.40
C ARG A 164 -17.65 16.43 8.85
N SER A 165 -17.69 16.30 7.53
CA SER A 165 -16.97 15.28 6.80
C SER A 165 -15.53 15.76 6.57
N ARG A 166 -14.57 14.87 6.83
CA ARG A 166 -13.17 15.08 6.47
C ARG A 166 -12.68 13.88 5.70
N LYS A 167 -12.12 14.14 4.52
CA LYS A 167 -11.41 13.14 3.74
C LYS A 167 -10.12 12.81 4.47
N ILE A 168 -9.95 11.53 4.85
CA ILE A 168 -8.68 11.08 5.41
C ILE A 168 -7.64 11.18 4.30
N ARG A 169 -6.55 11.88 4.58
CA ARG A 169 -5.36 11.91 3.73
C ARG A 169 -4.29 11.02 4.35
N ASN A 170 -3.41 10.48 3.51
CA ASN A 170 -2.24 9.77 3.99
C ASN A 170 -1.40 10.69 4.88
N LYS A 171 -0.79 10.13 5.93
CA LYS A 171 0.15 10.86 6.77
C LYS A 171 1.32 11.33 5.90
N HIS A 172 1.46 12.64 5.74
CA HIS A 172 2.67 13.20 5.17
C HIS A 172 3.81 13.09 6.18
N SER A 173 5.04 13.00 5.68
CA SER A 173 6.25 13.10 6.50
C SER A 173 6.23 14.43 7.26
N PRO A 174 6.11 14.42 8.60
CA PRO A 174 5.88 15.63 9.40
C PRO A 174 7.08 16.57 9.42
N TRP A 175 8.29 16.05 9.17
CA TRP A 175 9.52 16.82 9.02
C TRP A 175 9.67 17.50 7.65
N LEU A 176 8.77 17.25 6.68
CA LEU A 176 8.88 17.81 5.33
C LEU A 176 8.18 19.17 5.23
N THR A 177 8.93 20.25 5.44
CA THR A 177 8.43 21.63 5.37
C THR A 177 8.26 22.14 3.94
N PRO A 178 7.44 23.18 3.70
CA PRO A 178 7.34 23.85 2.41
C PRO A 178 8.68 24.38 1.88
N GLU A 179 9.53 24.90 2.76
CA GLU A 179 10.87 25.41 2.45
C GLU A 179 11.77 24.28 1.95
N LEU A 180 11.74 23.12 2.63
CA LEU A 180 12.50 21.96 2.22
C LEU A 180 12.02 21.43 0.84
N LYS A 181 10.71 21.46 0.58
CA LYS A 181 10.16 21.12 -0.75
C LYS A 181 10.69 22.06 -1.84
N LYS A 182 10.76 23.37 -1.58
CA LYS A 182 11.34 24.34 -2.53
C LYS A 182 12.79 23.99 -2.87
N LEU A 183 13.60 23.64 -1.86
CA LEU A 183 14.98 23.20 -2.08
C LEU A 183 15.06 21.90 -2.91
N MET A 184 14.17 20.93 -2.64
CA MET A 184 14.08 19.70 -3.43
C MET A 184 13.71 19.98 -4.90
N PHE A 185 12.75 20.88 -5.14
CA PHE A 185 12.36 21.28 -6.50
C PHE A 185 13.50 21.98 -7.24
N GLU A 186 14.24 22.86 -6.58
CA GLU A 186 15.39 23.52 -7.20
C GLU A 186 16.50 22.52 -7.52
N ARG A 187 16.81 21.58 -6.62
CA ARG A 187 17.74 20.48 -6.90
C ARG A 187 17.31 19.68 -8.13
N ASP A 188 16.04 19.31 -8.24
CA ASP A 188 15.53 18.52 -9.38
C ASP A 188 15.51 19.34 -10.68
N ARG A 189 15.28 20.65 -10.59
CA ARG A 189 15.45 21.58 -11.72
C ARG A 189 16.91 21.63 -12.18
N LEU A 190 17.87 21.79 -11.26
CA LEU A 190 19.29 21.80 -11.58
C LEU A 190 19.76 20.46 -12.17
N LYS A 191 19.24 19.32 -11.68
CA LYS A 191 19.50 18.01 -12.28
C LYS A 191 19.03 17.95 -13.72
N ARG A 192 17.82 18.43 -14.03
CA ARG A 192 17.31 18.49 -15.41
C ARG A 192 18.16 19.38 -16.31
N ILE A 193 18.65 20.50 -15.80
CA ILE A 193 19.55 21.40 -16.56
C ILE A 193 20.88 20.71 -16.83
N ALA A 194 21.52 20.14 -15.81
CA ALA A 194 22.80 19.43 -15.95
C ALA A 194 22.69 18.21 -16.88
N SER A 195 21.56 17.49 -16.84
CA SER A 195 21.33 16.33 -17.72
C SER A 195 21.09 16.73 -19.18
N LYS A 196 20.66 17.97 -19.46
CA LYS A 196 20.46 18.50 -20.81
C LYS A 196 21.69 19.20 -21.38
N HIS A 197 22.42 19.91 -20.51
CA HIS A 197 23.58 20.72 -20.87
C HIS A 197 24.76 20.21 -20.06
N ASP A 198 25.53 19.32 -20.67
CA ASP A 198 26.68 18.66 -20.07
C ASP A 198 27.87 19.61 -19.93
N ILE A 199 27.75 20.50 -18.96
CA ILE A 199 28.74 21.53 -18.62
C ILE A 199 29.05 21.37 -17.15
N GLU A 200 30.33 21.29 -16.81
CA GLU A 200 30.80 21.06 -15.44
C GLU A 200 30.26 22.10 -14.44
N HIS A 201 30.02 23.33 -14.89
CA HIS A 201 29.34 24.36 -14.09
C HIS A 201 27.93 23.95 -13.63
N ASN A 202 27.14 23.32 -14.51
CA ASN A 202 25.79 22.86 -14.18
C ASN A 202 25.83 21.68 -13.21
N TRP A 203 26.76 20.75 -13.41
CA TRP A 203 26.99 19.63 -12.50
C TRP A 203 27.44 20.12 -11.12
N SER A 204 28.35 21.09 -11.06
CA SER A 204 28.79 21.72 -9.81
C SER A 204 27.64 22.36 -9.03
N LYS A 205 26.78 23.14 -9.71
CA LYS A 205 25.56 23.71 -9.11
C LYS A 205 24.62 22.62 -8.58
N TYR A 206 24.39 21.56 -9.36
CA TYR A 206 23.58 20.43 -8.93
C TYR A 206 24.19 19.72 -7.70
N ARG A 207 25.50 19.46 -7.67
CA ARG A 207 26.19 18.82 -6.54
C ARG A 207 26.03 19.64 -5.26
N SER A 208 26.22 20.97 -5.35
CA SER A 208 26.00 21.88 -4.22
C SER A 208 24.56 21.83 -3.70
N ALA A 209 23.58 21.95 -4.60
CA ALA A 209 22.16 21.88 -4.24
C ALA A 209 21.75 20.52 -3.66
N ARG A 210 22.25 19.41 -4.21
CA ARG A 210 22.01 18.05 -3.74
C ARG A 210 22.55 17.86 -2.32
N ASN A 211 23.79 18.25 -2.07
CA ASN A 211 24.42 18.14 -0.75
C ASN A 211 23.68 19.01 0.28
N ASN A 212 23.28 20.22 -0.12
CA ASN A 212 22.50 21.10 0.73
C ASN A 212 21.14 20.48 1.10
N VAL A 213 20.39 19.97 0.12
CA VAL A 213 19.09 19.30 0.36
C VAL A 213 19.25 18.08 1.26
N ASN A 214 20.27 17.25 1.04
CA ASN A 214 20.51 16.07 1.87
C ASN A 214 20.75 16.45 3.33
N ARG A 215 21.58 17.47 3.57
CA ARG A 215 21.81 18.03 4.91
C ARG A 215 20.51 18.57 5.52
N CYS A 216 19.77 19.41 4.80
CA CYS A 216 18.50 19.94 5.31
C CYS A 216 17.46 18.84 5.61
N ILE A 217 17.43 17.75 4.84
CA ILE A 217 16.58 16.57 5.14
C ILE A 217 17.02 15.90 6.44
N GLN A 218 18.33 15.70 6.62
CA GLN A 218 18.88 15.11 7.85
C GLN A 218 18.57 15.98 9.07
N ASP A 219 18.82 17.29 8.97
CA ASP A 219 18.55 18.26 10.04
C ASP A 219 17.06 18.32 10.39
N ALA A 220 16.18 18.38 9.39
CA ALA A 220 14.74 18.44 9.60
C ALA A 220 14.21 17.16 10.27
N LYS A 221 14.71 15.98 9.85
CA LYS A 221 14.36 14.70 10.49
C LYS A 221 14.85 14.66 11.94
N ALA A 222 16.10 15.04 12.18
CA ALA A 222 16.70 15.05 13.51
C ALA A 222 15.93 15.99 14.45
N ALA A 223 15.68 17.23 14.03
CA ALA A 223 14.93 18.21 14.79
C ALA A 223 13.51 17.73 15.11
N TYR A 224 12.82 17.11 14.13
CA TYR A 224 11.49 16.56 14.34
C TYR A 224 11.46 15.47 15.40
N TYR A 225 12.29 14.43 15.25
CA TYR A 225 12.28 13.31 16.19
C TYR A 225 12.83 13.71 17.57
N HIS A 226 13.81 14.62 17.63
CA HIS A 226 14.26 15.19 18.90
C HIS A 226 13.12 15.87 19.65
N ASN A 227 12.36 16.75 18.98
CA ASN A 227 11.20 17.41 19.58
C ASN A 227 10.07 16.43 19.91
N TYR A 228 9.83 15.42 19.06
CA TYR A 228 8.84 14.38 19.30
C TYR A 228 9.12 13.62 20.61
N PHE A 229 10.35 13.16 20.83
CA PHE A 229 10.72 12.43 22.04
C PHE A 229 10.78 13.34 23.27
N ARG A 230 11.25 14.59 23.12
CA ARG A 230 11.22 15.58 24.20
C ARG A 230 9.79 15.86 24.69
N ASN A 231 8.84 16.01 23.77
CA ASN A 231 7.42 16.24 24.10
C ASN A 231 6.70 14.97 24.59
N SER A 232 7.24 13.79 24.31
CA SER A 232 6.70 12.51 24.78
C SER A 232 7.34 12.04 26.10
N PHE A 233 8.12 12.89 26.76
CA PHE A 233 8.78 12.56 28.02
C PHE A 233 7.74 12.20 29.09
N GLY A 234 7.91 11.03 29.72
CA GLY A 234 6.95 10.48 30.68
C GLY A 234 5.78 9.70 30.05
N ASP A 235 5.58 9.77 28.73
CA ASP A 235 4.58 8.97 28.01
C ASP A 235 5.26 7.78 27.29
N ILE A 236 5.27 6.64 27.98
CA ILE A 236 5.84 5.38 27.49
C ILE A 236 5.18 4.95 26.17
N LYS A 237 3.86 5.16 26.02
CA LYS A 237 3.10 4.72 24.84
C LYS A 237 3.50 5.50 23.60
N ASN A 238 3.58 6.83 23.71
CA ASN A 238 4.01 7.68 22.60
C ASN A 238 5.51 7.51 22.29
N THR A 239 6.34 7.29 23.30
CA THR A 239 7.76 6.97 23.11
C THR A 239 7.93 5.70 22.27
N TRP A 240 7.29 4.59 22.66
CA TRP A 240 7.36 3.33 21.90
C TRP A 240 6.73 3.45 20.51
N LYS A 241 5.70 4.28 20.34
CA LYS A 241 5.13 4.56 19.02
C LYS A 241 6.14 5.23 18.09
N GLY A 242 6.90 6.21 18.57
CA GLY A 242 7.98 6.85 17.81
C GLY A 242 9.11 5.88 17.47
N VAL A 243 9.53 5.05 18.43
CA VAL A 243 10.58 4.04 18.22
C VAL A 243 10.15 2.99 17.18
N ASN A 244 8.91 2.50 17.25
CA ASN A 244 8.36 1.57 16.27
C ASN A 244 8.21 2.19 14.88
N GLU A 245 7.92 3.49 14.79
CA GLU A 245 7.89 4.23 13.53
C GLU A 245 9.29 4.28 12.90
N LEU A 246 10.32 4.62 13.68
CA LEU A 246 11.71 4.67 13.23
C LEU A 246 12.26 3.32 12.80
N MET A 247 11.91 2.25 13.52
CA MET A 247 12.31 0.89 13.17
C MET A 247 11.49 0.28 12.03
N GLY A 248 10.51 1.00 11.46
CA GLY A 248 9.63 0.47 10.43
C GLY A 248 8.73 -0.68 10.89
N LYS A 249 8.54 -0.85 12.21
CA LYS A 249 7.69 -1.90 12.80
C LYS A 249 6.20 -1.57 12.75
N ASN A 250 5.84 -0.34 12.37
CA ASN A 250 4.47 0.02 12.00
C ASN A 250 4.13 -0.61 10.64
N SER A 251 4.09 -1.95 10.59
CA SER A 251 3.43 -2.63 9.48
C SER A 251 1.93 -2.36 9.63
N HIS A 252 1.34 -1.75 8.61
CA HIS A 252 -0.08 -1.96 8.42
C HIS A 252 -0.25 -3.46 8.24
N THR A 253 -0.94 -4.12 9.16
CA THR A 253 -1.51 -5.41 8.84
C THR A 253 -2.34 -5.17 7.59
N ASN A 254 -1.91 -5.76 6.47
CA ASN A 254 -2.78 -5.95 5.32
C ASN A 254 -3.85 -6.93 5.81
N VAL A 255 -4.80 -6.43 6.60
CA VAL A 255 -6.04 -7.13 6.87
C VAL A 255 -6.66 -7.25 5.49
N ILE A 256 -6.65 -8.47 4.96
CA ILE A 256 -7.32 -8.81 3.71
C ILE A 256 -8.78 -8.39 3.93
N SER A 257 -9.16 -7.25 3.32
CA SER A 257 -10.49 -6.68 3.51
C SER A 257 -11.53 -7.32 2.60
N SER A 258 -11.08 -8.14 1.64
CA SER A 258 -11.95 -8.93 0.80
C SER A 258 -11.22 -10.10 0.16
N ILE A 259 -11.83 -11.28 0.15
CA ILE A 259 -11.42 -12.42 -0.68
C ILE A 259 -12.36 -12.45 -1.88
N LYS A 260 -11.82 -12.55 -3.10
CA LYS A 260 -12.61 -12.68 -4.32
C LYS A 260 -12.52 -14.12 -4.82
N VAL A 261 -13.65 -14.81 -4.89
CA VAL A 261 -13.76 -16.16 -5.45
C VAL A 261 -14.77 -16.09 -6.59
N GLY A 262 -14.32 -16.28 -7.84
CA GLY A 262 -15.13 -16.02 -9.03
C GLY A 262 -15.60 -14.57 -9.09
N ASP A 263 -16.91 -14.37 -9.25
CA ASP A 263 -17.55 -13.05 -9.27
C ASP A 263 -17.98 -12.53 -7.89
N CYS A 264 -17.83 -13.34 -6.84
CA CYS A 264 -18.26 -12.99 -5.48
C CYS A 264 -17.11 -12.36 -4.67
N ASN A 265 -17.41 -11.24 -3.98
CA ASN A 265 -16.50 -10.56 -3.07
C ASN A 265 -16.95 -10.79 -1.62
N TYR A 266 -16.18 -11.53 -0.84
CA TYR A 266 -16.44 -11.79 0.57
C TYR A 266 -15.72 -10.74 1.41
N THR A 267 -16.45 -9.94 2.19
CA THR A 267 -15.89 -8.74 2.87
C THR A 267 -16.04 -8.78 4.39
N SER A 268 -16.93 -9.63 4.90
CA SER A 268 -17.20 -9.79 6.32
C SER A 268 -16.84 -11.20 6.83
N SER A 269 -16.56 -11.32 8.12
CA SER A 269 -16.32 -12.62 8.78
C SER A 269 -17.55 -13.55 8.77
N SER A 270 -18.74 -12.99 8.56
CA SER A 270 -19.98 -13.74 8.34
C SER A 270 -20.07 -14.28 6.91
N ASP A 271 -19.65 -13.52 5.89
CA ASP A 271 -19.66 -13.97 4.48
C ASP A 271 -18.70 -15.16 4.28
N ILE A 272 -17.62 -15.21 5.05
CA ILE A 272 -16.61 -16.29 5.02
C ILE A 272 -17.17 -17.62 5.57
N ARG A 273 -18.24 -17.59 6.40
CA ARG A 273 -18.90 -18.81 6.88
C ARG A 273 -19.66 -19.55 5.77
N GLU A 274 -19.94 -18.88 4.65
CA GLU A 274 -20.64 -19.44 3.49
C GLU A 274 -19.69 -19.98 2.41
N LEU A 275 -18.38 -20.05 2.68
CA LEU A 275 -17.43 -20.69 1.76
C LEU A 275 -17.78 -22.18 1.59
N GLN A 276 -17.96 -22.60 0.34
CA GLN A 276 -18.28 -23.98 -0.01
C GLN A 276 -17.20 -24.97 0.47
N GLU A 277 -17.62 -26.21 0.76
CA GLU A 277 -16.80 -27.33 1.27
C GLU A 277 -15.50 -27.60 0.50
N ASN A 278 -15.40 -27.15 -0.75
CA ASN A 278 -14.23 -27.38 -1.61
C ASN A 278 -13.16 -26.29 -1.49
N THR A 279 -13.32 -25.32 -0.58
CA THR A 279 -12.37 -24.20 -0.41
C THR A 279 -11.23 -24.62 0.51
N ILE A 280 -10.34 -25.48 0.01
CA ILE A 280 -9.11 -25.87 0.71
C ILE A 280 -8.19 -24.63 0.82
N ALA A 281 -7.72 -24.34 2.03
CA ALA A 281 -6.79 -23.25 2.29
C ALA A 281 -5.44 -23.52 1.58
N VAL A 282 -5.16 -22.80 0.50
CA VAL A 282 -3.86 -22.87 -0.20
C VAL A 282 -2.77 -22.27 0.68
N ILE A 283 -1.84 -23.11 1.15
CA ILE A 283 -0.64 -22.68 1.86
C ILE A 283 0.37 -22.12 0.83
N PRO A 284 0.91 -20.91 1.01
CA PRO A 284 1.93 -20.36 0.12
C PRO A 284 3.16 -21.27 0.02
N PRO A 285 3.90 -21.28 -1.10
CA PRO A 285 5.10 -22.12 -1.29
C PRO A 285 6.19 -21.94 -0.21
N CYS A 286 6.18 -20.80 0.49
CA CYS A 286 7.12 -20.46 1.57
C CYS A 286 6.52 -20.59 2.98
N GLY A 287 5.34 -21.20 3.12
CA GLY A 287 4.58 -21.26 4.37
C GLY A 287 4.04 -19.89 4.82
N TYR A 288 3.37 -19.88 5.98
CA TYR A 288 3.05 -18.63 6.66
C TYR A 288 4.31 -18.03 7.29
N LYS A 289 4.40 -16.68 7.33
CA LYS A 289 5.50 -16.01 8.05
C LYS A 289 5.57 -16.51 9.49
N PRO A 290 6.76 -16.59 10.13
CA PRO A 290 6.93 -17.11 11.50
C PRO A 290 6.07 -16.43 12.57
N GLU A 291 5.66 -15.19 12.31
CA GLU A 291 4.79 -14.35 13.14
C GLU A 291 3.28 -14.61 12.92
N ASN A 292 2.91 -15.21 11.79
CA ASN A 292 1.56 -15.61 11.42
C ASN A 292 1.42 -17.13 11.47
N LYS A 293 1.82 -17.76 12.59
CA LYS A 293 1.61 -19.20 12.78
C LYS A 293 0.10 -19.50 12.75
N GLN A 294 -0.36 -19.89 11.57
CA GLN A 294 -1.69 -20.34 11.21
C GLN A 294 -2.75 -19.24 11.11
N SER A 295 -3.66 -19.36 10.14
CA SER A 295 -4.91 -18.62 10.17
C SER A 295 -5.76 -19.16 11.32
N VAL A 296 -5.82 -18.43 12.44
CA VAL A 296 -6.66 -18.78 13.61
C VAL A 296 -8.12 -19.01 13.19
N ILE A 297 -8.55 -18.34 12.13
CA ILE A 297 -9.88 -18.47 11.54
C ILE A 297 -10.04 -19.83 10.83
N ALA A 298 -9.05 -20.26 10.04
CA ALA A 298 -9.09 -21.55 9.36
C ALA A 298 -9.11 -22.72 10.36
N LEU A 299 -8.34 -22.64 11.44
CA LEU A 299 -8.33 -23.69 12.46
C LEU A 299 -9.65 -23.81 13.21
N LYS A 300 -10.33 -22.68 13.48
CA LYS A 300 -11.68 -22.69 14.08
C LYS A 300 -12.71 -23.32 13.15
N MET A 301 -12.59 -23.09 11.84
CA MET A 301 -13.44 -23.73 10.84
C MET A 301 -13.21 -25.24 10.78
N LEU A 302 -11.94 -25.69 10.71
CA LEU A 302 -11.61 -27.12 10.68
C LEU A 302 -12.10 -27.86 11.94
N ALA A 303 -11.97 -27.26 13.12
CA ALA A 303 -12.50 -27.84 14.37
C ALA A 303 -14.03 -27.97 14.34
N TRP A 304 -14.74 -26.98 13.78
CA TRP A 304 -16.19 -27.03 13.66
C TRP A 304 -16.67 -28.09 12.65
N ILE A 305 -15.99 -28.25 11.50
CA ILE A 305 -16.30 -29.30 10.51
C ILE A 305 -16.11 -30.68 11.13
N ALA A 306 -15.00 -30.89 11.85
CA ALA A 306 -14.73 -32.13 12.56
C ALA A 306 -15.85 -32.52 13.54
N GLU A 307 -16.39 -31.53 14.27
CA GLU A 307 -17.50 -31.73 15.22
C GLU A 307 -18.85 -31.94 14.53
N ARG A 308 -19.15 -31.17 13.47
CA ARG A 308 -20.41 -31.26 12.71
C ARG A 308 -20.55 -32.61 12.01
N ASP A 309 -19.50 -33.04 11.34
CA ASP A 309 -19.52 -34.24 10.48
C ASP A 309 -19.00 -35.48 11.22
N ASN A 310 -18.61 -35.32 12.49
CA ASN A 310 -18.05 -36.37 13.34
C ASN A 310 -16.84 -37.09 12.70
N ILE A 311 -15.92 -36.31 12.13
CA ILE A 311 -14.72 -36.77 11.41
C ILE A 311 -13.44 -36.25 12.08
N ALA A 312 -12.36 -37.02 12.01
CA ALA A 312 -11.07 -36.63 12.57
C ALA A 312 -10.22 -35.84 11.56
N ILE A 313 -10.15 -34.51 11.72
CA ILE A 313 -9.36 -33.62 10.86
C ILE A 313 -8.08 -33.18 11.58
N ARG A 314 -6.91 -33.47 11.01
CA ARG A 314 -5.60 -33.04 11.53
C ARG A 314 -5.26 -31.63 11.08
N HIS A 315 -4.80 -30.83 12.03
CA HIS A 315 -4.32 -29.47 11.82
C HIS A 315 -3.30 -29.07 12.91
N ALA A 316 -2.63 -27.95 12.72
CA ALA A 316 -1.51 -27.55 13.55
C ALA A 316 -1.83 -27.33 15.05
N ARG A 317 -3.09 -27.10 15.44
CA ARG A 317 -3.55 -27.00 16.84
C ARG A 317 -3.98 -28.30 17.51
N ASN A 318 -4.01 -29.43 16.82
CA ASN A 318 -4.35 -30.73 17.41
C ASN A 318 -3.17 -31.71 17.31
N HIS A 319 -3.28 -32.75 16.49
CA HIS A 319 -2.26 -33.77 16.24
C HIS A 319 -1.21 -33.34 15.19
N GLY A 320 -1.14 -32.04 14.85
CA GLY A 320 -0.16 -31.48 13.93
C GLY A 320 -0.50 -31.62 12.45
N GLU A 321 0.19 -30.85 11.63
CA GLU A 321 0.08 -30.84 10.16
C GLU A 321 0.51 -32.20 9.57
N GLN A 322 -0.22 -32.69 8.57
CA GLN A 322 0.16 -33.90 7.85
C GLN A 322 1.14 -33.54 6.72
N ARG A 323 2.20 -34.35 6.56
CA ARG A 323 3.12 -34.20 5.42
C ARG A 323 2.63 -35.03 4.23
N ILE A 324 2.38 -34.39 3.10
CA ILE A 324 2.04 -35.03 1.82
C ILE A 324 3.07 -34.58 0.79
N GLY A 325 3.96 -35.50 0.42
CA GLY A 325 5.12 -35.19 -0.44
C GLY A 325 6.03 -34.14 0.20
N LYS A 326 6.26 -33.01 -0.51
CA LYS A 326 7.06 -31.88 -0.02
C LYS A 326 6.26 -30.84 0.77
N TYR A 327 4.95 -31.00 0.88
CA TYR A 327 4.05 -30.03 1.49
C TYR A 327 3.58 -30.49 2.87
N LEU A 328 3.35 -29.53 3.76
CA LEU A 328 2.60 -29.71 5.00
C LEU A 328 1.20 -29.16 4.76
N VAL A 329 0.17 -29.88 5.20
CA VAL A 329 -1.23 -29.51 5.02
C VAL A 329 -1.95 -29.46 6.36
N ASP A 330 -2.79 -28.43 6.52
CA ASP A 330 -3.83 -28.33 7.53
C ASP A 330 -5.16 -28.78 6.90
N GLY A 331 -5.95 -29.61 7.59
CA GLY A 331 -7.25 -30.10 7.07
C GLY A 331 -7.28 -31.57 6.67
N PHE A 332 -6.23 -32.34 6.97
CA PHE A 332 -6.15 -33.74 6.54
C PHE A 332 -7.10 -34.65 7.34
N ASN A 333 -8.01 -35.34 6.64
CA ASN A 333 -8.87 -36.35 7.23
C ASN A 333 -8.17 -37.72 7.22
N VAL A 334 -7.99 -38.29 8.41
CA VAL A 334 -7.25 -39.56 8.61
C VAL A 334 -8.01 -40.77 8.08
N GLU A 335 -9.34 -40.73 8.10
CA GLU A 335 -10.20 -41.86 7.71
C GLU A 335 -10.33 -41.97 6.19
N THR A 336 -10.43 -40.82 5.51
CA THR A 336 -10.61 -40.77 4.04
C THR A 336 -9.31 -40.59 3.28
N ASN A 337 -8.19 -40.26 3.96
CA ASN A 337 -6.90 -39.93 3.37
C ASN A 337 -6.99 -38.77 2.34
N THR A 338 -7.86 -37.79 2.62
CA THR A 338 -8.07 -36.59 1.80
C THR A 338 -7.71 -35.33 2.57
N VAL A 339 -7.39 -34.26 1.83
CA VAL A 339 -7.17 -32.89 2.35
C VAL A 339 -8.39 -32.05 2.09
#